data_AF-A0A2T4SCZ2-F1
#
_entry.id   AF-A0A2T4SCZ2-F1
#
_cell.length_a   1.000
_cell.length_b   1.000
_cell.length_c   1.000
_cell.angle_alpha   90.00
_cell.angle_beta   90.00
_cell.angle_gamma   90.00
#
_symmetry.space_group_name_H-M   'P 1'
#
loop_
_entity.id
_entity.type
_entity.pdbx_description
1 polymer ?
#
loop_
_entity_poly.entity_id
_entity_poly.type
_entity_poly.pdbx_seq_one_letter_code
_entity_poly.pdbx_strand_id
1 'polypeptide(L)'
;MSKDNKAAVKTALAYLSFIVGAGFTTGQELLQFFVNHGNYAYIAVIFTGIIVTFATRQISKIGYRLDANTYEISLNSIFGKYVGKIIDYLTIFFLFGLTVVMVAGGGSALYQGFGLPVWTGSLGIVILLFVVLQLKFNKIMTILSIVTPFLVIAVLIIAGYNIINPTIPFSDVEQYIKPSKTSSSLWWWDAIVYGGLIIGNSFSFLTIVGSDSISHKTARRGAFYGGLSFSILLLIMTCGLMANIQNANSVDIPTLLLANDIHPYIGIFMSAVMIGVIFNSCIGMLYPFLSRFTQPSSKGYVTLLTISLIVAFILSFIGFVDLVNFVFKTFGYIGLFISAALLIRWVYNKFSKKRLM
;
A
#
# COMPACT_ATOMS: atom_id res chain seq x y z
N MET A 1 3.04 27.77 -8.48
CA MET A 1 3.43 26.36 -8.78
C MET A 1 3.20 26.05 -10.25
N SER A 2 4.18 25.50 -10.98
CA SER A 2 4.02 25.11 -12.40
C SER A 2 2.98 24.00 -12.59
N LYS A 3 2.47 23.83 -13.81
CA LYS A 3 1.52 22.74 -14.16
C LYS A 3 2.08 21.36 -13.79
N ASP A 4 3.34 21.10 -14.13
CA ASP A 4 4.05 19.86 -13.75
C ASP A 4 4.09 19.65 -12.24
N ASN A 5 4.34 20.69 -11.45
CA ASN A 5 4.43 20.54 -10.00
C ASN A 5 3.05 20.25 -9.38
N LYS A 6 1.97 20.89 -9.87
CA LYS A 6 0.61 20.58 -9.42
C LYS A 6 0.23 19.13 -9.75
N ALA A 7 0.54 18.69 -10.97
CA ALA A 7 0.30 17.31 -11.40
C ALA A 7 1.13 16.30 -10.59
N ALA A 8 2.39 16.63 -10.27
CA ALA A 8 3.25 15.80 -9.44
C ALA A 8 2.71 15.64 -8.01
N VAL A 9 2.16 16.71 -7.40
CA VAL A 9 1.54 16.62 -6.07
C VAL A 9 0.29 15.74 -6.11
N LYS A 10 -0.60 15.92 -7.10
CA LYS A 10 -1.77 15.04 -7.27
C LYS A 10 -1.36 13.57 -7.42
N THR A 11 -0.33 13.32 -8.24
CA THR A 11 0.23 11.98 -8.45
C THR A 11 0.83 11.41 -7.16
N ALA A 12 1.55 12.22 -6.40
CA ALA A 12 2.13 11.83 -5.11
C ALA A 12 1.05 11.44 -4.08
N LEU A 13 -0.04 12.23 -3.99
CA LEU A 13 -1.17 11.94 -3.11
C LEU A 13 -1.87 10.64 -3.50
N ALA A 14 -2.12 10.42 -4.79
CA ALA A 14 -2.70 9.16 -5.26
C ALA A 14 -1.79 7.96 -5.01
N TYR A 15 -0.48 8.09 -5.21
CA TYR A 15 0.48 7.03 -4.87
C TYR A 15 0.50 6.72 -3.39
N LEU A 16 0.58 7.76 -2.56
CA LEU A 16 0.57 7.59 -1.12
C LEU A 16 -0.74 6.94 -0.64
N SER A 17 -1.87 7.31 -1.25
CA SER A 17 -3.20 6.76 -0.95
C SER A 17 -3.31 5.25 -1.16
N PHE A 18 -2.51 4.73 -2.10
CA PHE A 18 -2.56 3.34 -2.51
C PHE A 18 -1.48 2.51 -1.82
N ILE A 19 -0.28 3.07 -1.68
CA ILE A 19 0.84 2.40 -1.02
C ILE A 19 0.54 2.24 0.47
N VAL A 20 -0.11 3.22 1.09
CA VAL A 20 -0.62 3.06 2.45
C VAL A 20 -1.89 2.21 2.37
N GLY A 21 -1.80 0.99 2.89
CA GLY A 21 -2.93 0.05 2.94
C GLY A 21 -3.44 -0.18 4.37
N ALA A 22 -4.34 -1.15 4.49
CA ALA A 22 -4.96 -1.52 5.77
C ALA A 22 -3.93 -1.88 6.85
N GLY A 23 -2.87 -2.61 6.52
CA GLY A 23 -1.87 -3.04 7.51
C GLY A 23 -1.06 -1.88 8.07
N PHE A 24 -0.72 -0.88 7.26
CA PHE A 24 -0.13 0.37 7.73
C PHE A 24 -1.11 1.13 8.64
N THR A 25 -2.34 1.36 8.19
CA THR A 25 -3.29 2.20 8.92
C THR A 25 -3.76 1.55 10.21
N THR A 26 -3.83 0.22 10.28
CA THR A 26 -4.11 -0.55 11.51
C THR A 26 -2.90 -0.61 12.45
N GLY A 27 -1.68 -0.43 11.94
CA GLY A 27 -0.43 -0.58 12.67
C GLY A 27 0.09 -2.01 12.80
N GLN A 28 -0.65 -3.01 12.31
CA GLN A 28 -0.25 -4.42 12.41
C GLN A 28 1.00 -4.75 11.61
N GLU A 29 1.11 -4.23 10.39
CA GLU A 29 2.33 -4.38 9.59
C GLU A 29 3.52 -3.71 10.28
N LEU A 30 3.31 -2.57 10.95
CA LEU A 30 4.38 -1.87 11.65
C LEU A 30 4.86 -2.67 12.87
N LEU A 31 3.94 -3.30 13.61
CA LEU A 31 4.27 -4.24 14.69
C LEU A 31 5.07 -5.44 14.20
N GLN A 32 4.67 -5.99 13.05
CA GLN A 32 5.26 -7.22 12.52
C GLN A 32 6.63 -7.01 11.87
N PHE A 33 6.82 -5.91 11.13
CA PHE A 33 8.05 -5.69 10.36
C PHE A 33 9.05 -4.74 11.03
N PHE A 34 8.62 -3.92 12.00
CA PHE A 34 9.46 -2.87 12.58
C PHE A 34 9.44 -2.83 14.10
N VAL A 35 8.32 -2.45 14.73
CA VAL A 35 8.24 -2.06 16.15
C VAL A 35 8.73 -3.18 17.08
N ASN A 36 8.42 -4.45 16.80
CA ASN A 36 8.86 -5.57 17.63
C ASN A 36 10.33 -5.98 17.42
N HIS A 37 11.08 -5.29 16.57
CA HIS A 37 12.56 -5.34 16.51
C HIS A 37 13.23 -4.33 17.46
N GLY A 38 12.45 -3.65 18.31
CA GLY A 38 12.97 -2.70 19.30
C GLY A 38 13.69 -1.54 18.64
N ASN A 39 14.84 -1.14 19.18
CA ASN A 39 15.58 0.02 18.68
C ASN A 39 16.04 -0.11 17.22
N TYR A 40 16.13 -1.34 16.68
CA TYR A 40 16.45 -1.55 15.27
C TYR A 40 15.31 -1.14 14.32
N ALA A 41 14.08 -0.93 14.83
CA ALA A 41 12.93 -0.48 14.06
C ALA A 41 13.23 0.80 13.26
N TYR A 42 13.94 1.77 13.85
CA TYR A 42 14.24 3.05 13.19
C TYR A 42 15.14 2.87 11.97
N ILE A 43 16.18 2.04 12.08
CA ILE A 43 17.10 1.75 10.98
C ILE A 43 16.38 0.93 9.90
N ALA A 44 15.57 -0.06 10.31
CA ALA A 44 14.75 -0.88 9.42
C ALA A 44 13.78 -0.02 8.58
N VAL A 45 13.10 0.95 9.20
CA VAL A 45 12.20 1.87 8.51
C VAL A 45 12.95 2.80 7.55
N ILE A 46 14.10 3.35 7.94
CA ILE A 46 14.92 4.18 7.05
C ILE A 46 15.35 3.37 5.82
N PHE A 47 15.81 2.12 6.04
CA PHE A 47 16.24 1.24 4.96
C PHE A 47 15.09 0.91 3.99
N THR A 48 13.92 0.56 4.54
CA THR A 48 12.68 0.39 3.78
C THR A 48 12.33 1.63 2.97
N GLY A 49 12.40 2.81 3.59
CA GLY A 49 12.05 4.08 2.96
C GLY A 49 12.93 4.40 1.75
N ILE A 50 14.23 4.08 1.83
CA ILE A 50 15.16 4.20 0.71
C ILE A 50 14.73 3.28 -0.44
N ILE A 51 14.45 2.00 -0.14
CA ILE A 51 14.03 0.99 -1.12
C ILE A 51 12.75 1.44 -1.83
N VAL A 52 11.71 1.79 -1.07
CA VAL A 52 10.39 2.19 -1.59
C VAL A 52 10.50 3.48 -2.40
N THR A 53 11.16 4.51 -1.87
CA THR A 53 11.32 5.80 -2.58
C THR A 53 12.09 5.64 -3.90
N PHE A 54 13.12 4.80 -3.90
CA PHE A 54 13.88 4.49 -5.11
C PHE A 54 13.04 3.74 -6.14
N ALA A 55 12.40 2.64 -5.72
CA ALA A 55 11.71 1.72 -6.62
C ALA A 55 10.45 2.35 -7.23
N THR A 56 9.62 2.99 -6.42
CA THR A 56 8.39 3.68 -6.89
C THR A 56 8.73 4.70 -7.99
N ARG A 57 9.82 5.46 -7.81
CA ARG A 57 10.36 6.38 -8.83
C ARG A 57 10.78 5.66 -10.11
N GLN A 58 11.41 4.48 -10.03
CA GLN A 58 11.78 3.73 -11.24
C GLN A 58 10.56 3.15 -11.94
N ILE A 59 9.60 2.58 -11.20
CA ILE A 59 8.36 2.01 -11.75
C ILE A 59 7.62 3.06 -12.56
N SER A 60 7.35 4.22 -11.97
CA SER A 60 6.59 5.28 -12.66
C SER A 60 7.32 5.82 -13.89
N LYS A 61 8.66 5.90 -13.85
CA LYS A 61 9.46 6.27 -15.04
C LYS A 61 9.35 5.24 -16.16
N ILE A 62 9.34 3.95 -15.83
CA ILE A 62 9.22 2.88 -16.82
C ILE A 62 7.82 2.91 -17.44
N GLY A 63 6.78 3.05 -16.61
CA GLY A 63 5.40 3.22 -17.08
C GLY A 63 5.24 4.36 -18.08
N TYR A 64 5.80 5.54 -17.75
CA TYR A 64 5.80 6.69 -18.67
C TYR A 64 6.56 6.42 -19.97
N ARG A 65 7.75 5.82 -19.90
CA ARG A 65 8.62 5.63 -21.08
C ARG A 65 8.06 4.61 -22.07
N LEU A 66 7.35 3.61 -21.56
CA LEU A 66 6.79 2.53 -22.36
C LEU A 66 5.37 2.82 -22.85
N ASP A 67 4.77 3.94 -22.42
CA ASP A 67 3.34 4.20 -22.60
C ASP A 67 2.49 2.97 -22.19
N ALA A 68 2.84 2.44 -21.01
CA ALA A 68 2.33 1.18 -20.49
C ALA A 68 0.89 1.32 -19.95
N ASN A 69 -0.07 1.25 -20.86
CA ASN A 69 -1.50 1.20 -20.54
C ASN A 69 -1.90 -0.01 -19.67
N THR A 70 -1.08 -1.06 -19.67
CA THR A 70 -1.16 -2.21 -18.77
C THR A 70 0.20 -2.50 -18.14
N TYR A 71 0.22 -3.02 -16.92
CA TYR A 71 1.47 -3.26 -16.21
C TYR A 71 2.32 -4.41 -16.81
N GLU A 72 1.68 -5.33 -17.56
CA GLU A 72 2.36 -6.42 -18.27
C GLU A 72 3.46 -5.89 -19.20
N ILE A 73 3.20 -4.78 -19.91
CA ILE A 73 4.17 -4.17 -20.83
C ILE A 73 5.47 -3.86 -20.08
N SER A 74 5.36 -3.34 -18.86
CA SER A 74 6.52 -3.02 -18.04
C SER A 74 7.20 -4.27 -17.49
N LEU A 75 6.47 -5.29 -17.08
CA LEU A 75 7.06 -6.57 -16.65
C LEU A 75 7.84 -7.24 -17.79
N ASN A 76 7.24 -7.34 -18.96
CA ASN A 76 7.89 -7.93 -20.14
C ASN A 76 9.11 -7.11 -20.59
N SER A 77 9.10 -5.80 -20.41
CA SER A 77 10.28 -4.95 -20.65
C SER A 77 11.41 -5.18 -19.63
N ILE A 78 11.08 -5.47 -18.37
CA ILE A 78 12.08 -5.69 -17.31
C ILE A 78 12.66 -7.11 -17.39
N PHE A 79 11.82 -8.11 -17.61
CA PHE A 79 12.16 -9.52 -17.44
C PHE A 79 12.20 -10.33 -18.75
N GLY A 80 11.85 -9.71 -19.88
CA GLY A 80 11.66 -10.41 -21.15
C GLY A 80 10.36 -11.21 -21.21
N LYS A 81 10.08 -11.81 -22.36
CA LYS A 81 8.79 -12.42 -22.68
C LYS A 81 8.39 -13.59 -21.76
N TYR A 82 9.34 -14.44 -21.37
CA TYR A 82 9.04 -15.66 -20.62
C TYR A 82 8.90 -15.39 -19.12
N VAL A 83 9.94 -14.84 -18.50
CA VAL A 83 9.93 -14.53 -17.06
C VAL A 83 8.92 -13.42 -16.76
N GLY A 84 8.81 -12.40 -17.62
CA GLY A 84 7.81 -11.34 -17.48
C GLY A 84 6.38 -11.87 -17.48
N LYS A 85 6.07 -12.84 -18.35
CA LYS A 85 4.75 -13.48 -18.40
C LYS A 85 4.45 -14.29 -17.13
N ILE A 86 5.43 -15.00 -16.57
CA ILE A 86 5.24 -15.72 -15.30
C ILE A 86 4.92 -14.73 -14.17
N ILE A 87 5.69 -13.66 -14.05
CA ILE A 87 5.47 -12.64 -13.03
C ILE A 87 4.14 -11.92 -13.25
N ASP A 88 3.72 -11.70 -14.49
CA ASP A 88 2.42 -11.11 -14.82
C ASP A 88 1.27 -11.96 -14.28
N TYR A 89 1.26 -13.27 -14.54
CA TYR A 89 0.23 -14.16 -14.01
C TYR A 89 0.24 -14.28 -12.49
N LEU A 90 1.42 -14.30 -11.86
CA LEU A 90 1.51 -14.25 -10.41
C LEU A 90 0.97 -12.92 -9.87
N THR A 91 1.35 -11.81 -10.48
CA THR A 91 0.92 -10.47 -10.08
C THR A 91 -0.59 -10.36 -10.17
N ILE A 92 -1.22 -10.77 -11.28
CA ILE A 92 -2.67 -10.64 -11.41
C ILE A 92 -3.44 -11.50 -10.41
N PHE A 93 -2.96 -12.72 -10.16
CA PHE A 93 -3.54 -13.62 -9.17
C PHE A 93 -3.52 -12.97 -7.78
N PHE A 94 -2.37 -12.43 -7.37
CA PHE A 94 -2.24 -11.79 -6.07
C PHE A 94 -2.94 -10.43 -5.98
N LEU A 95 -3.03 -9.63 -7.05
CA LEU A 95 -3.83 -8.40 -7.04
C LEU A 95 -5.31 -8.70 -6.76
N PHE A 96 -5.85 -9.76 -7.38
CA PHE A 96 -7.21 -10.18 -7.08
C PHE A 96 -7.32 -10.71 -5.64
N GLY A 97 -6.40 -11.60 -5.22
CA GLY A 97 -6.37 -12.12 -3.85
C GLY A 97 -6.30 -11.02 -2.79
N LEU A 98 -5.47 -10.00 -3.00
CA LEU A 98 -5.36 -8.83 -2.13
C LEU A 98 -6.66 -8.00 -2.13
N THR A 99 -7.36 -7.90 -3.26
CA THR A 99 -8.69 -7.27 -3.29
C THR A 99 -9.67 -8.02 -2.40
N VAL A 100 -9.67 -9.37 -2.44
CA VAL A 100 -10.50 -10.20 -1.54
C VAL A 100 -10.15 -9.95 -0.07
N VAL A 101 -8.85 -9.95 0.25
CA VAL A 101 -8.34 -9.65 1.60
C VAL A 101 -8.85 -8.30 2.09
N MET A 102 -8.80 -7.26 1.24
CA MET A 102 -9.21 -5.91 1.61
C MET A 102 -10.73 -5.77 1.74
N VAL A 103 -11.53 -6.48 0.93
CA VAL A 103 -12.99 -6.55 1.10
C VAL A 103 -13.37 -7.22 2.43
N ALA A 104 -12.69 -8.30 2.82
CA ALA A 104 -12.86 -8.94 4.12
C ALA A 104 -12.43 -8.00 5.27
N GLY A 105 -11.22 -7.44 5.17
CA GLY A 105 -10.64 -6.55 6.18
C GLY A 105 -11.46 -5.28 6.38
N GLY A 106 -12.04 -4.73 5.32
CA GLY A 106 -12.93 -3.58 5.42
C GLY A 106 -14.27 -3.88 6.08
N GLY A 107 -14.83 -5.08 5.87
CA GLY A 107 -15.98 -5.56 6.64
C GLY A 107 -15.66 -5.67 8.12
N SER A 108 -14.50 -6.24 8.47
CA SER A 108 -14.03 -6.32 9.85
C SER A 108 -13.77 -4.94 10.48
N ALA A 109 -13.19 -4.00 9.74
CA ALA A 109 -12.97 -2.64 10.20
C ALA A 109 -14.29 -1.90 10.49
N LEU A 110 -15.31 -2.07 9.64
CA LEU A 110 -16.64 -1.52 9.86
C LEU A 110 -17.34 -2.14 11.09
N TYR A 111 -17.13 -3.43 11.33
CA TYR A 111 -17.61 -4.08 12.55
C TYR A 111 -16.95 -3.49 13.80
N GLN A 112 -15.63 -3.35 13.80
CA GLN A 112 -14.91 -2.83 14.97
C GLN A 112 -15.15 -1.33 15.21
N GLY A 113 -15.27 -0.53 14.16
CA GLY A 113 -15.49 0.91 14.27
C GLY A 113 -16.93 1.33 14.52
N PHE A 114 -17.91 0.57 13.99
CA PHE A 114 -19.33 0.98 13.97
C PHE A 114 -20.30 -0.11 14.43
N GLY A 115 -19.82 -1.30 14.78
CA GLY A 115 -20.68 -2.43 15.19
C GLY A 115 -21.48 -3.07 14.06
N LEU A 116 -21.20 -2.73 12.80
CA LEU A 116 -21.93 -3.26 11.64
C LEU A 116 -21.57 -4.73 11.39
N PRO A 117 -22.54 -5.62 11.10
CA PRO A 117 -22.23 -7.01 10.74
C PRO A 117 -21.22 -7.07 9.58
N VAL A 118 -20.17 -7.88 9.71
CA VAL A 118 -19.04 -7.93 8.76
C VAL A 118 -19.50 -8.04 7.30
N TRP A 119 -20.50 -8.90 7.04
CA TRP A 119 -21.04 -9.09 5.69
C TRP A 119 -21.64 -7.82 5.09
N THR A 120 -22.32 -6.99 5.89
CA THR A 120 -22.89 -5.71 5.43
C THR A 120 -21.79 -4.72 5.08
N GLY A 121 -20.71 -4.69 5.87
CA GLY A 121 -19.56 -3.84 5.61
C GLY A 121 -18.82 -4.23 4.33
N SER A 122 -18.55 -5.53 4.16
CA SER A 122 -17.94 -6.07 2.93
C SER A 122 -18.82 -5.80 1.70
N LEU A 123 -20.14 -5.97 1.81
CA LEU A 123 -21.08 -5.68 0.72
C LEU A 123 -21.07 -4.18 0.36
N GLY A 124 -21.04 -3.30 1.35
CA GLY A 124 -20.94 -1.86 1.14
C GLY A 124 -19.69 -1.47 0.35
N ILE A 125 -18.54 -2.04 0.71
CA ILE A 125 -17.27 -1.82 -0.02
C ILE A 125 -17.39 -2.32 -1.47
N VAL A 126 -17.96 -3.50 -1.68
CA VAL A 126 -18.16 -4.08 -3.02
C VAL A 126 -19.04 -3.18 -3.90
N ILE A 127 -20.16 -2.68 -3.36
CA ILE A 127 -21.04 -1.75 -4.08
C ILE A 127 -20.30 -0.46 -4.44
N LEU A 128 -19.56 0.11 -3.49
CA LEU A 128 -18.76 1.32 -3.75
C LEU A 128 -17.69 1.09 -4.82
N LEU A 129 -17.04 -0.08 -4.82
CA LEU A 129 -16.05 -0.43 -5.84
C LEU A 129 -16.69 -0.54 -7.22
N PHE A 130 -17.88 -1.15 -7.31
CA PHE A 130 -18.61 -1.25 -8.56
C PHE A 130 -18.92 0.13 -9.15
N VAL A 131 -19.35 1.08 -8.32
CA VAL A 131 -19.66 2.45 -8.74
C VAL A 131 -18.40 3.21 -9.15
N VAL A 132 -17.35 3.19 -8.32
CA VAL A 132 -16.16 4.02 -8.53
C VAL A 132 -15.30 3.52 -9.70
N LEU A 133 -15.18 2.20 -9.88
CA LEU A 133 -14.36 1.65 -10.98
C LEU A 133 -14.98 1.83 -12.37
N GLN A 134 -16.24 2.26 -12.46
CA GLN A 134 -16.84 2.69 -13.73
C GLN A 134 -16.49 4.12 -14.13
N LEU A 135 -15.91 4.90 -13.22
CA LEU A 135 -15.49 6.26 -13.51
C LEU A 135 -14.26 6.27 -14.41
N LYS A 136 -14.09 7.37 -15.15
CA LYS A 136 -12.85 7.62 -15.91
C LYS A 136 -11.65 7.65 -14.96
N PHE A 137 -10.49 7.17 -15.42
CA PHE A 137 -9.25 7.10 -14.63
C PHE A 137 -8.90 8.40 -13.90
N ASN A 138 -9.06 9.56 -14.55
CA ASN A 138 -8.84 10.86 -13.92
C ASN A 138 -9.70 11.14 -12.68
N LYS A 139 -10.94 10.62 -12.64
CA LYS A 139 -11.84 10.72 -11.47
C LYS A 139 -11.42 9.73 -10.39
N ILE A 140 -11.04 8.50 -10.76
CA ILE A 140 -10.47 7.51 -9.84
C ILE A 140 -9.26 8.11 -9.11
N MET A 141 -8.32 8.71 -9.86
CA MET A 141 -7.16 9.38 -9.30
C MET A 141 -7.50 10.52 -8.34
N THR A 142 -8.59 11.25 -8.60
CA THR A 142 -9.08 12.30 -7.69
C THR A 142 -9.61 11.71 -6.39
N ILE A 143 -10.42 10.64 -6.44
CA ILE A 143 -10.96 9.96 -5.26
C ILE A 143 -9.82 9.45 -4.38
N LEU A 144 -8.85 8.76 -4.98
CA LEU A 144 -7.64 8.28 -4.32
C LEU A 144 -6.90 9.42 -3.60
N SER A 145 -6.71 10.55 -4.29
CA SER A 145 -5.98 11.71 -3.74
C SER A 145 -6.70 12.41 -2.60
N ILE A 146 -8.04 12.32 -2.48
CA ILE A 146 -8.83 13.01 -1.46
C ILE A 146 -8.69 12.34 -0.09
N VAL A 147 -8.51 11.02 -0.03
CA VAL A 147 -8.39 10.29 1.24
C VAL A 147 -7.04 10.56 1.91
N THR A 148 -5.98 10.74 1.12
CA THR A 148 -4.60 10.85 1.63
C THR A 148 -4.38 11.97 2.64
N PRO A 149 -4.86 13.21 2.44
CA PRO A 149 -4.72 14.27 3.45
C PRO A 149 -5.30 13.88 4.82
N PHE A 150 -6.45 13.20 4.85
CA PHE A 150 -7.06 12.76 6.11
C PHE A 150 -6.21 11.70 6.81
N LEU A 151 -5.64 10.77 6.04
CA LEU A 151 -4.67 9.80 6.56
C LEU A 151 -3.43 10.50 7.14
N VAL A 152 -2.84 11.45 6.41
CA VAL A 152 -1.68 12.21 6.89
C VAL A 152 -2.01 12.92 8.21
N ILE A 153 -3.16 13.59 8.27
CA ILE A 153 -3.63 14.28 9.48
C ILE A 153 -3.81 13.29 10.63
N ALA A 154 -4.47 12.14 10.40
CA ALA A 154 -4.69 11.11 11.41
C ALA A 154 -3.36 10.59 11.97
N VAL A 155 -2.40 10.25 11.11
CA VAL A 155 -1.06 9.79 11.52
C VAL A 155 -0.33 10.87 12.33
N LEU A 156 -0.36 12.14 11.89
CA LEU A 156 0.30 13.23 12.60
C LEU A 156 -0.31 13.48 13.98
N ILE A 157 -1.64 13.42 14.12
CA ILE A 157 -2.32 13.56 15.40
C ILE A 157 -1.97 12.38 16.32
N ILE A 158 -2.20 11.16 15.85
CA ILE A 158 -2.06 9.95 16.69
C ILE A 158 -0.60 9.75 17.06
N ALA A 159 0.30 9.65 16.08
CA ALA A 159 1.70 9.40 16.37
C ALA A 159 2.37 10.60 17.04
N GLY A 160 2.07 11.83 16.62
CA GLY A 160 2.64 13.03 17.21
C GLY A 160 2.28 13.17 18.69
N TYR A 161 1.02 12.97 19.04
CA TYR A 161 0.58 12.99 20.44
C TYR A 161 1.30 11.92 21.28
N ASN A 162 1.38 10.70 20.75
CA ASN A 162 1.97 9.54 21.46
C ASN A 162 3.50 9.63 21.59
N ILE A 163 4.19 10.30 20.66
CA ILE A 163 5.63 10.59 20.79
C ILE A 163 5.89 11.59 21.91
N ILE A 164 5.01 12.58 22.08
CA ILE A 164 5.13 13.62 23.12
C ILE A 164 4.66 13.09 24.48
N ASN A 165 3.72 12.14 24.50
CA ASN A 165 3.16 11.52 25.70
C ASN A 165 3.37 9.99 25.66
N PRO A 166 4.63 9.51 25.79
CA PRO A 166 4.90 8.09 25.78
C PRO A 166 4.36 7.42 27.06
N THR A 167 3.84 6.20 26.95
CA THR A 167 3.37 5.42 28.13
C THR A 167 4.51 4.77 28.89
N ILE A 168 5.68 4.63 28.26
CA ILE A 168 6.88 4.06 28.86
C ILE A 168 8.12 4.92 28.53
N PRO A 169 9.14 4.94 29.40
CA PRO A 169 10.44 5.49 29.06
C PRO A 169 11.07 4.80 27.85
N PHE A 170 11.84 5.53 27.04
CA PHE A 170 12.54 4.96 25.88
C PHE A 170 13.49 3.82 26.27
N SER A 171 14.10 3.88 27.47
CA SER A 171 14.96 2.81 28.01
C SER A 171 14.25 1.48 28.18
N ASP A 172 12.92 1.49 28.34
CA ASP A 172 12.13 0.33 28.72
C ASP A 172 11.50 -0.34 27.49
N VAL A 173 11.60 0.27 26.30
CA VAL A 173 10.99 -0.23 25.06
C VAL A 173 11.38 -1.68 24.77
N GLU A 174 12.65 -2.04 24.96
CA GLU A 174 13.16 -3.40 24.75
C GLU A 174 12.53 -4.43 25.70
N GLN A 175 11.91 -4.02 26.81
CA GLN A 175 11.23 -4.93 27.74
C GLN A 175 9.81 -5.29 27.25
N TYR A 176 9.24 -4.49 26.36
CA TYR A 176 7.85 -4.61 25.91
C TYR A 176 7.71 -5.06 24.45
N ILE A 177 8.83 -5.28 23.75
CA ILE A 177 8.80 -5.91 22.43
C ILE A 177 8.27 -7.35 22.54
N LYS A 178 7.64 -7.82 21.47
CA LYS A 178 7.23 -9.22 21.31
C LYS A 178 7.92 -9.79 20.08
N PRO A 179 9.16 -10.34 20.19
CA PRO A 179 9.87 -10.92 19.05
C PRO A 179 9.09 -12.05 18.37
N SER A 180 8.21 -12.74 19.09
CA SER A 180 7.32 -13.76 18.52
C SER A 180 6.28 -13.21 17.54
N LYS A 181 6.02 -11.89 17.55
CA LYS A 181 5.12 -11.21 16.61
C LYS A 181 5.85 -10.66 15.37
N THR A 182 7.19 -10.78 15.29
CA THR A 182 7.91 -10.33 14.09
C THR A 182 7.71 -11.29 12.91
N SER A 183 7.86 -10.80 11.69
CA SER A 183 7.81 -11.64 10.48
C SER A 183 9.02 -12.59 10.41
N SER A 184 10.21 -12.10 10.80
CA SER A 184 11.40 -12.93 10.98
C SER A 184 12.24 -12.43 12.16
N SER A 185 13.28 -13.19 12.53
CA SER A 185 14.20 -12.79 13.59
C SER A 185 15.21 -11.71 13.18
N LEU A 186 15.24 -11.31 11.90
CA LEU A 186 16.25 -10.42 11.34
C LEU A 186 15.61 -9.10 10.91
N TRP A 187 15.81 -8.04 11.69
CA TRP A 187 15.23 -6.70 11.42
C TRP A 187 15.51 -6.19 10.00
N TRP A 188 16.71 -6.44 9.47
CA TRP A 188 17.12 -5.97 8.14
C TRP A 188 16.42 -6.78 7.04
N TRP A 189 16.11 -8.04 7.30
CA TRP A 189 15.37 -8.87 6.36
C TRP A 189 13.91 -8.45 6.31
N ASP A 190 13.29 -8.19 7.46
CA ASP A 190 11.93 -7.67 7.53
C ASP A 190 11.80 -6.30 6.84
N ALA A 191 12.81 -5.42 6.97
CA ALA A 191 12.88 -4.17 6.22
C ALA A 191 12.92 -4.38 4.69
N ILE A 192 13.73 -5.33 4.22
CA ILE A 192 13.82 -5.68 2.80
C ILE A 192 12.47 -6.23 2.32
N VAL A 193 11.96 -7.25 2.99
CA VAL A 193 10.71 -7.94 2.65
C VAL A 193 9.54 -6.97 2.62
N TYR A 194 9.42 -6.08 3.60
CA TYR A 194 8.36 -5.08 3.61
C TYR A 194 8.50 -4.08 2.46
N GLY A 195 9.72 -3.62 2.16
CA GLY A 195 9.98 -2.83 0.95
C GLY A 195 9.55 -3.57 -0.33
N GLY A 196 9.83 -4.87 -0.41
CA GLY A 196 9.36 -5.76 -1.47
C GLY A 196 7.85 -5.83 -1.54
N LEU A 197 7.15 -6.08 -0.43
CA LEU A 197 5.69 -6.13 -0.34
C LEU A 197 5.06 -4.85 -0.87
N ILE A 198 5.55 -3.69 -0.43
CA ILE A 198 5.09 -2.39 -0.93
C ILE A 198 5.32 -2.27 -2.43
N ILE A 199 6.48 -2.69 -2.94
CA ILE A 199 6.80 -2.60 -4.37
C ILE A 199 5.95 -3.55 -5.20
N GLY A 200 5.77 -4.80 -4.75
CA GLY A 200 4.92 -5.79 -5.43
C GLY A 200 3.49 -5.29 -5.53
N ASN A 201 2.93 -4.80 -4.42
CA ASN A 201 1.58 -4.25 -4.39
C ASN A 201 1.44 -3.02 -5.26
N SER A 202 2.43 -2.14 -5.20
CA SER A 202 2.37 -0.86 -5.88
C SER A 202 2.66 -0.93 -7.38
N PHE A 203 3.42 -1.95 -7.84
CA PHE A 203 4.00 -2.00 -9.18
C PHE A 203 2.97 -1.76 -10.29
N SER A 204 1.87 -2.50 -10.27
CA SER A 204 0.92 -2.50 -11.38
C SER A 204 0.21 -1.16 -11.52
N PHE A 205 -0.25 -0.61 -10.40
CA PHE A 205 -0.92 0.69 -10.40
C PHE A 205 0.04 1.84 -10.72
N LEU A 206 1.24 1.84 -10.12
CA LEU A 206 2.25 2.90 -10.34
C LEU A 206 2.73 2.93 -11.79
N THR A 207 2.75 1.80 -12.47
CA THR A 207 3.07 1.72 -13.89
C THR A 207 2.02 2.46 -14.72
N ILE A 208 0.73 2.20 -14.47
CA ILE A 208 -0.39 2.81 -15.19
C ILE A 208 -0.43 4.33 -14.94
N VAL A 209 -0.31 4.77 -13.69
CA VAL A 209 -0.27 6.21 -13.36
C VAL A 209 0.97 6.88 -13.96
N GLY A 210 2.09 6.16 -14.02
CA GLY A 210 3.29 6.61 -14.73
C GLY A 210 3.00 6.86 -16.20
N SER A 211 2.31 5.94 -16.88
CA SER A 211 1.88 6.07 -18.28
C SER A 211 0.99 7.28 -18.52
N ASP A 212 0.00 7.50 -17.64
CA ASP A 212 -0.97 8.60 -17.74
C ASP A 212 -0.40 9.98 -17.34
N SER A 213 0.84 10.02 -16.85
CA SER A 213 1.46 11.29 -16.44
C SER A 213 1.68 12.21 -17.63
N ILE A 214 1.36 13.51 -17.47
CA ILE A 214 1.49 14.52 -18.56
C ILE A 214 2.93 14.79 -19.02
N SER A 215 3.93 14.39 -18.23
CA SER A 215 5.34 14.58 -18.54
C SER A 215 6.23 13.64 -17.75
N HIS A 216 7.41 13.33 -18.29
CA HIS A 216 8.42 12.51 -17.59
C HIS A 216 8.82 13.12 -16.24
N LYS A 217 8.83 14.46 -16.15
CA LYS A 217 9.10 15.19 -14.91
C LYS A 217 8.02 14.92 -13.87
N THR A 218 6.74 14.95 -14.28
CA THR A 218 5.58 14.67 -13.42
C THR A 218 5.62 13.23 -12.89
N ALA A 219 5.77 12.24 -13.77
CA ALA A 219 5.88 10.83 -13.39
C ALA A 219 7.00 10.62 -12.35
N ARG A 220 8.20 11.14 -12.66
CA ARG A 220 9.38 10.99 -11.81
C ARG A 220 9.24 11.69 -10.45
N ARG A 221 8.73 12.93 -10.42
CA ARG A 221 8.60 13.72 -9.19
C ARG A 221 7.45 13.24 -8.32
N GLY A 222 6.30 12.95 -8.92
CA GLY A 222 5.13 12.45 -8.21
C GLY A 222 5.42 11.13 -7.49
N ALA A 223 6.06 10.19 -8.19
CA ALA A 223 6.50 8.93 -7.58
C ALA A 223 7.50 9.10 -6.45
N PHE A 224 8.51 9.95 -6.66
CA PHE A 224 9.50 10.24 -5.63
C PHE A 224 8.89 10.88 -4.39
N TYR A 225 8.03 11.89 -4.55
CA TYR A 225 7.36 12.55 -3.42
C TYR A 225 6.37 11.61 -2.72
N GLY A 226 5.66 10.76 -3.46
CA GLY A 226 4.79 9.74 -2.87
C GLY A 226 5.56 8.75 -2.00
N GLY A 227 6.64 8.15 -2.55
CA GLY A 227 7.50 7.22 -1.79
C GLY A 227 8.21 7.87 -0.60
N LEU A 228 8.69 9.10 -0.76
CA LEU A 228 9.32 9.83 0.34
C LEU A 228 8.32 10.17 1.45
N SER A 229 7.13 10.63 1.08
CA SER A 229 6.06 10.94 2.05
C SER A 229 5.62 9.69 2.81
N PHE A 230 5.48 8.56 2.09
CA PHE A 230 5.23 7.26 2.72
C PHE A 230 6.31 6.91 3.75
N SER A 231 7.58 7.06 3.38
CA SER A 231 8.72 6.75 4.25
C SER A 231 8.72 7.60 5.52
N ILE A 232 8.38 8.89 5.40
CA ILE A 232 8.27 9.82 6.54
C ILE A 232 7.11 9.40 7.45
N LEU A 233 5.93 9.11 6.89
CA LEU A 233 4.78 8.66 7.68
C LEU A 233 5.04 7.31 8.35
N LEU A 234 5.72 6.39 7.68
CA LEU A 234 6.14 5.10 8.25
C LEU A 234 7.04 5.31 9.46
N LEU A 235 8.01 6.22 9.38
CA LEU A 235 8.88 6.55 10.50
C LEU A 235 8.09 7.17 11.66
N ILE A 236 7.28 8.19 11.38
CA ILE A 236 6.48 8.88 12.40
C ILE A 236 5.55 7.89 13.12
N MET A 237 4.83 7.08 12.36
CA MET A 237 3.90 6.11 12.93
C MET A 237 4.61 5.01 13.72
N THR A 238 5.77 4.55 13.25
CA THR A 238 6.62 3.60 13.99
C THR A 238 7.08 4.21 15.32
N CYS A 239 7.51 5.48 15.33
CA CYS A 239 7.85 6.17 16.57
C CYS A 239 6.66 6.25 17.54
N GLY A 240 5.46 6.59 17.05
CA GLY A 240 4.25 6.67 17.87
C GLY A 240 3.86 5.32 18.49
N LEU A 241 3.96 4.23 17.71
CA LEU A 241 3.71 2.87 18.18
C LEU A 241 4.79 2.40 19.16
N MET A 242 6.07 2.72 18.91
CA MET A 242 7.18 2.40 19.82
C MET A 242 7.01 3.09 21.18
N ALA A 243 6.59 4.35 21.19
CA ALA A 243 6.31 5.12 22.41
C ALA A 243 5.17 4.52 23.27
N ASN A 244 4.35 3.65 22.67
CA ASN A 244 3.20 3.01 23.30
C ASN A 244 3.18 1.50 23.10
N ILE A 245 4.35 0.89 22.96
CA ILE A 245 4.50 -0.50 22.53
C ILE A 245 3.81 -1.51 23.47
N GLN A 246 3.75 -1.22 24.77
CA GLN A 246 3.06 -2.05 25.77
C GLN A 246 1.58 -2.24 25.41
N ASN A 247 0.89 -1.13 25.12
CA ASN A 247 -0.52 -1.11 24.76
C ASN A 247 -0.71 -1.51 23.29
N ALA A 248 0.18 -1.08 22.38
CA ALA A 248 0.07 -1.41 20.98
C ALA A 248 0.12 -2.93 20.74
N ASN A 249 0.90 -3.67 21.53
CA ASN A 249 1.02 -5.13 21.42
C ASN A 249 -0.14 -5.93 22.04
N SER A 250 -1.13 -5.28 22.66
CA SER A 250 -2.26 -5.94 23.35
C SER A 250 -3.53 -6.06 22.50
N VAL A 251 -3.61 -5.34 21.37
CA VAL A 251 -4.80 -5.29 20.50
C VAL A 251 -4.48 -5.56 19.03
N ASP A 252 -5.51 -5.87 18.25
CA ASP A 252 -5.41 -6.12 16.81
C ASP A 252 -5.35 -4.83 15.98
N ILE A 253 -5.84 -3.70 16.48
CA ILE A 253 -5.76 -2.41 15.78
C ILE A 253 -5.18 -1.36 16.73
N PRO A 254 -3.86 -1.38 16.96
CA PRO A 254 -3.21 -0.47 17.90
C PRO A 254 -3.43 1.00 17.58
N THR A 255 -3.51 1.36 16.31
CA THR A 255 -3.68 2.77 15.91
C THR A 255 -5.05 3.32 16.26
N LEU A 256 -6.08 2.47 16.27
CA LEU A 256 -7.43 2.83 16.70
C LEU A 256 -7.52 2.93 18.23
N LEU A 257 -6.82 2.03 18.95
CA LEU A 257 -6.66 2.15 20.41
C LEU A 257 -6.02 3.49 20.76
N LEU A 258 -4.86 3.80 20.17
CA LEU A 258 -4.16 5.06 20.40
C LEU A 258 -4.99 6.29 20.01
N ALA A 259 -5.87 6.17 19.00
CA ALA A 259 -6.80 7.23 18.64
C ALA A 259 -7.89 7.45 19.71
N ASN A 260 -8.48 6.36 20.21
CA ASN A 260 -9.50 6.38 21.26
C ASN A 260 -8.96 6.89 22.60
N ASP A 261 -7.71 6.54 22.94
CA ASP A 261 -7.04 6.99 24.16
C ASP A 261 -6.84 8.51 24.17
N ILE A 262 -6.68 9.13 23.01
CA ILE A 262 -6.63 10.61 22.90
C ILE A 262 -8.04 11.20 23.06
N HIS A 263 -8.99 10.75 22.23
CA HIS A 263 -10.39 11.18 22.31
C HIS A 263 -11.29 10.28 21.44
N PRO A 264 -12.53 9.92 21.87
CA PRO A 264 -13.46 9.11 21.07
C PRO A 264 -13.72 9.62 19.64
N TYR A 265 -13.85 10.95 19.45
CA TYR A 265 -13.98 11.55 18.11
C TYR A 265 -12.76 11.34 17.21
N ILE A 266 -11.55 11.24 17.76
CA ILE A 266 -10.34 10.91 16.98
C ILE A 266 -10.39 9.43 16.57
N GLY A 267 -10.89 8.55 17.43
CA GLY A 267 -11.17 7.15 17.10
C GLY A 267 -12.18 6.99 15.95
N ILE A 268 -13.29 7.73 15.99
CA ILE A 268 -14.28 7.75 14.89
C ILE A 268 -13.65 8.27 13.60
N PHE A 269 -12.88 9.37 13.69
CA PHE A 269 -12.16 9.92 12.55
C PHE A 269 -11.17 8.90 11.96
N MET A 270 -10.38 8.23 12.80
CA MET A 270 -9.42 7.21 12.38
C MET A 270 -10.12 6.01 11.73
N SER A 271 -11.26 5.58 12.27
CA SER A 271 -12.09 4.52 11.67
C SER A 271 -12.56 4.90 10.26
N ALA A 272 -13.02 6.14 10.06
CA ALA A 272 -13.40 6.64 8.74
C ALA A 272 -12.21 6.68 7.76
N VAL A 273 -11.04 7.13 8.23
CA VAL A 273 -9.79 7.12 7.45
C VAL A 273 -9.41 5.69 7.04
N MET A 274 -9.46 4.73 7.97
CA MET A 274 -9.16 3.32 7.69
C MET A 274 -10.05 2.76 6.58
N ILE A 275 -11.35 3.01 6.64
CA ILE A 275 -12.30 2.57 5.59
C ILE A 275 -11.93 3.19 4.24
N GLY A 276 -11.62 4.48 4.21
CA GLY A 276 -11.18 5.16 3.00
C GLY A 276 -9.88 4.57 2.42
N VAL A 277 -8.91 4.23 3.27
CA VAL A 277 -7.64 3.63 2.85
C VAL A 277 -7.83 2.20 2.34
N ILE A 278 -8.66 1.39 3.01
CA ILE A 278 -9.00 0.03 2.57
C ILE A 278 -9.67 0.10 1.20
N PHE A 279 -10.63 1.00 1.03
CA PHE A 279 -11.32 1.22 -0.23
C PHE A 279 -10.36 1.63 -1.36
N ASN A 280 -9.45 2.56 -1.09
CA ASN A 280 -8.42 2.97 -2.05
C ASN A 280 -7.47 1.83 -2.42
N SER A 281 -7.12 0.97 -1.46
CA SER A 281 -6.30 -0.22 -1.71
C SER A 281 -7.00 -1.17 -2.69
N CYS A 282 -8.29 -1.45 -2.46
CA CYS A 282 -9.10 -2.24 -3.38
C CYS A 282 -9.12 -1.63 -4.79
N ILE A 283 -9.29 -0.31 -4.93
CA ILE A 283 -9.25 0.36 -6.24
C ILE A 283 -7.90 0.14 -6.93
N GLY A 284 -6.80 0.37 -6.22
CA GLY A 284 -5.46 0.28 -6.79
C GLY A 284 -5.05 -1.14 -7.17
N MET A 285 -5.66 -2.17 -6.57
CA MET A 285 -5.44 -3.59 -6.93
C MET A 285 -6.39 -4.05 -8.03
N LEU A 286 -7.67 -3.72 -7.92
CA LEU A 286 -8.71 -4.20 -8.84
C LEU A 286 -8.68 -3.47 -10.18
N TYR A 287 -8.33 -2.18 -10.22
CA TYR A 287 -8.24 -1.45 -11.49
C TYR A 287 -7.18 -2.06 -12.45
N PRO A 288 -5.91 -2.28 -12.05
CA PRO A 288 -4.93 -2.94 -12.90
C PRO A 288 -5.30 -4.38 -13.27
N PHE A 289 -5.97 -5.12 -12.37
CA PHE A 289 -6.51 -6.45 -12.68
C PHE A 289 -7.50 -6.40 -13.84
N LEU A 290 -8.43 -5.45 -13.82
CA LEU A 290 -9.45 -5.30 -14.86
C LEU A 290 -8.86 -4.81 -16.18
N SER A 291 -8.00 -3.79 -16.11
CA SER A 291 -7.40 -3.17 -17.30
C SER A 291 -6.41 -4.11 -18.01
N ARG A 292 -5.93 -5.16 -17.33
CA ARG A 292 -5.08 -6.20 -17.94
C ARG A 292 -5.81 -7.01 -19.02
N PHE A 293 -7.10 -7.26 -18.84
CA PHE A 293 -7.89 -8.12 -19.73
C PHE A 293 -8.91 -7.34 -20.56
N THR A 294 -9.23 -6.11 -20.16
CA THR A 294 -10.34 -5.34 -20.74
C THR A 294 -9.97 -3.87 -20.88
N GLN A 295 -10.66 -3.18 -21.77
CA GLN A 295 -10.52 -1.73 -21.91
C GLN A 295 -11.46 -1.01 -20.94
N PRO A 296 -10.99 -0.04 -20.14
CA PRO A 296 -11.85 0.73 -19.24
C PRO A 296 -13.09 1.29 -19.95
N SER A 297 -14.25 1.23 -19.29
CA SER A 297 -15.58 1.62 -19.82
C SER A 297 -16.18 0.69 -20.91
N SER A 298 -15.51 -0.39 -21.31
CA SER A 298 -16.10 -1.38 -22.24
C SER A 298 -17.12 -2.29 -21.54
N LYS A 299 -18.03 -2.92 -22.32
CA LYS A 299 -18.95 -3.94 -21.79
C LYS A 299 -18.21 -5.11 -21.11
N GLY A 300 -17.07 -5.51 -21.68
CA GLY A 300 -16.20 -6.54 -21.11
C GLY A 300 -15.64 -6.13 -19.74
N TYR A 301 -15.24 -4.87 -19.59
CA TYR A 301 -14.77 -4.32 -18.31
C TYR A 301 -15.84 -4.39 -17.22
N VAL A 302 -17.06 -3.94 -17.52
CA VAL A 302 -18.17 -3.96 -16.56
C VAL A 302 -18.54 -5.41 -16.20
N THR A 303 -18.51 -6.32 -17.16
CA THR A 303 -18.78 -7.76 -16.93
C THR A 303 -17.72 -8.37 -16.01
N LEU A 304 -16.44 -8.16 -16.32
CA LEU A 304 -15.33 -8.68 -15.52
C LEU A 304 -15.33 -8.06 -14.11
N LEU A 305 -15.59 -6.76 -13.98
CA LEU A 305 -15.75 -6.05 -12.71
C LEU A 305 -16.84 -6.70 -11.86
N THR A 306 -18.01 -6.93 -12.44
CA THR A 306 -19.17 -7.52 -11.74
C THR A 306 -18.83 -8.92 -11.23
N ILE A 307 -18.30 -9.79 -12.10
CA ILE A 307 -17.93 -11.16 -11.74
C ILE A 307 -16.86 -11.15 -10.64
N SER A 308 -15.82 -10.34 -10.81
CA SER A 308 -14.71 -10.25 -9.85
C SER A 308 -15.19 -9.80 -8.48
N LEU A 309 -16.11 -8.83 -8.43
CA LEU A 309 -16.68 -8.33 -7.18
C LEU A 309 -17.59 -9.35 -6.50
N ILE A 310 -18.41 -10.09 -7.24
CA ILE A 310 -19.22 -11.19 -6.69
C ILE A 310 -18.31 -12.25 -6.09
N VAL A 311 -17.28 -12.67 -6.82
CA VAL A 311 -16.32 -13.67 -6.35
C VAL A 311 -15.55 -13.14 -5.13
N ALA A 312 -15.11 -11.88 -5.15
CA ALA A 312 -14.42 -11.27 -4.01
C ALA A 312 -15.30 -11.19 -2.76
N PHE A 313 -16.59 -10.89 -2.93
CA PHE A 313 -17.55 -10.91 -1.83
C PHE A 313 -17.70 -12.32 -1.24
N ILE A 314 -17.88 -13.34 -2.08
CA ILE A 314 -18.01 -14.73 -1.61
C ILE A 314 -16.73 -15.21 -0.90
N LEU A 315 -15.56 -14.92 -1.47
CA LEU A 315 -14.28 -15.33 -0.87
C LEU A 315 -13.93 -14.53 0.39
N SER A 316 -14.52 -13.34 0.59
CA SER A 316 -14.30 -12.53 1.80
C SER A 316 -14.78 -13.22 3.08
N PHE A 317 -15.70 -14.18 2.97
CA PHE A 317 -16.19 -14.99 4.09
C PHE A 317 -15.18 -16.02 4.61
N ILE A 318 -14.08 -16.29 3.89
CA ILE A 318 -12.97 -17.13 4.39
C ILE A 318 -12.34 -16.50 5.64
N GLY A 319 -12.39 -15.17 5.75
CA GLY A 319 -11.83 -14.43 6.89
C GLY A 319 -10.50 -13.76 6.57
N PHE A 320 -10.32 -12.56 7.13
CA PHE A 320 -9.17 -11.70 6.85
C PHE A 320 -7.82 -12.35 7.21
N VAL A 321 -7.72 -12.96 8.39
CA VAL A 321 -6.46 -13.49 8.93
C VAL A 321 -5.90 -14.61 8.05
N ASP A 322 -6.75 -15.56 7.64
CA ASP A 322 -6.33 -16.69 6.81
C ASP A 322 -5.91 -16.25 5.41
N LEU A 323 -6.65 -15.32 4.83
CA LEU A 323 -6.32 -14.73 3.52
C LEU A 323 -4.98 -13.97 3.57
N VAL A 324 -4.73 -13.16 4.61
CA VAL A 324 -3.47 -12.44 4.79
C VAL A 324 -2.29 -13.41 4.90
N ASN A 325 -2.42 -14.44 5.74
CA ASN A 325 -1.36 -15.43 5.98
C ASN A 325 -0.93 -16.16 4.69
N PHE A 326 -1.87 -16.42 3.79
CA PHE A 326 -1.60 -17.04 2.49
C PHE A 326 -1.04 -16.03 1.47
N VAL A 327 -1.69 -14.88 1.30
CA VAL A 327 -1.40 -13.93 0.21
C VAL A 327 -0.12 -13.14 0.46
N PHE A 328 0.10 -12.62 1.67
CA PHE A 328 1.14 -11.62 1.91
C PHE A 328 2.54 -12.22 1.87
N LYS A 329 2.72 -13.45 2.39
CA LYS A 329 4.02 -14.15 2.39
C LYS A 329 4.54 -14.36 0.97
N THR A 330 3.69 -14.84 0.06
CA THR A 330 4.12 -15.13 -1.30
C THR A 330 4.32 -13.86 -2.13
N PHE A 331 3.47 -12.86 -1.92
CA PHE A 331 3.51 -11.65 -2.73
C PHE A 331 4.69 -10.72 -2.41
N GLY A 332 5.15 -10.69 -1.14
CA GLY A 332 6.36 -9.97 -0.75
C GLY A 332 7.59 -10.37 -1.57
N TYR A 333 7.77 -11.67 -1.83
CA TYR A 333 8.90 -12.18 -2.63
C TYR A 333 8.82 -11.78 -4.11
N ILE A 334 7.63 -11.72 -4.68
CA ILE A 334 7.44 -11.22 -6.07
C ILE A 334 7.88 -9.76 -6.14
N GLY A 335 7.46 -8.95 -5.18
CA GLY A 335 7.85 -7.56 -5.10
C GLY A 335 9.36 -7.35 -4.88
N LEU A 336 10.01 -8.21 -4.08
CA LEU A 336 11.48 -8.22 -3.96
C LEU A 336 12.18 -8.51 -5.28
N PHE A 337 11.67 -9.49 -6.04
CA PHE A 337 12.22 -9.84 -7.34
C PHE A 337 12.11 -8.68 -8.34
N ILE A 338 10.96 -8.00 -8.36
CA ILE A 338 10.74 -6.75 -9.12
C ILE A 338 11.74 -5.67 -8.68
N SER A 339 11.91 -5.46 -7.39
CA SER A 339 12.81 -4.46 -6.81
C SER A 339 14.26 -4.68 -7.23
N ALA A 340 14.74 -5.92 -7.13
CA ALA A 340 16.08 -6.30 -7.52
C ALA A 340 16.33 -6.06 -9.01
N ALA A 341 15.39 -6.44 -9.88
CA ALA A 341 15.50 -6.22 -11.31
C ALA A 341 15.54 -4.73 -11.68
N LEU A 342 14.74 -3.90 -11.01
CA LEU A 342 14.78 -2.44 -11.17
C LEU A 342 16.12 -1.84 -10.75
N LEU A 343 16.69 -2.32 -9.64
CA LEU A 343 18.01 -1.89 -9.18
C LEU A 343 19.10 -2.27 -10.18
N ILE A 344 19.12 -3.53 -10.64
CA ILE A 344 20.09 -4.02 -11.64
C ILE A 344 19.99 -3.21 -12.94
N ARG A 345 18.78 -3.00 -13.47
CA ARG A 345 18.55 -2.18 -14.67
C ARG A 345 19.04 -0.75 -14.47
N TRP A 346 18.80 -0.15 -13.31
CA TRP A 346 19.26 1.20 -13.02
C TRP A 346 20.78 1.30 -12.96
N VAL A 347 21.45 0.36 -12.28
CA VAL A 347 22.92 0.29 -12.21
C VAL A 347 23.49 0.12 -13.62
N TYR A 348 22.97 -0.84 -14.40
CA TYR A 348 23.41 -1.07 -15.77
C TYR A 348 23.29 0.19 -16.63
N ASN A 349 22.15 0.88 -16.58
CA ASN A 349 21.93 2.11 -17.33
C ASN A 349 22.82 3.29 -16.91
N LYS A 350 23.32 3.28 -15.67
CA LYS A 350 24.22 4.31 -15.16
C LYS A 350 25.67 4.06 -15.57
N PHE A 351 26.08 2.80 -15.66
CA PHE A 351 27.48 2.41 -15.91
C PHE A 351 27.75 1.87 -17.33
N SER A 352 26.72 1.56 -18.12
CA SER A 352 26.85 1.08 -19.50
C SER A 352 26.59 2.18 -20.54
N LYS A 353 27.36 2.16 -21.64
CA LYS A 353 27.09 3.00 -22.83
C LYS A 353 25.79 2.59 -23.55
N LYS A 354 25.36 1.33 -23.42
CA LYS A 354 24.08 0.83 -23.94
C LYS A 354 23.01 1.01 -22.87
N ARG A 355 22.07 1.93 -23.10
CA ARG A 355 20.92 2.13 -22.22
C ARG A 355 19.85 1.09 -22.55
N LEU A 356 19.48 0.26 -21.58
CA LEU A 356 18.18 -0.42 -21.55
C LEU A 356 17.12 0.69 -21.36
N MET A 357 16.00 0.64 -22.09
CA MET A 357 15.00 1.73 -22.05
C MET A 357 14.58 2.11 -20.64
#